data_AF-A0A136PBJ6-F1
#
_entry.id   AF-A0A136PBJ6-F1
#
_cell.length_a   1.000
_cell.length_b   1.000
_cell.length_c   1.000
_cell.angle_alpha   90.00
_cell.angle_beta   90.00
_cell.angle_gamma   90.00
#
_symmetry.space_group_name_H-M   'P 1'
#
loop_
_entity.id
_entity.type
_entity.pdbx_description
1 polymer ?
#
loop_
_entity_poly.entity_id
_entity_poly.type
_entity_poly.pdbx_seq_one_letter_code
_entity_poly.pdbx_strand_id
1 'polypeptide(L)'
;EKSRANLSQYYTLQGYYTNIQNNSAYPNTTRELSEDFKIKSKVKQFNIEEAISDYETIYQNNQNNAKGIHALINKFSLQRIASGDAPNGSTLKYTEHKLGILSLITGKDLKNNSTAINNQPNQFRLHQNYPNPFNPTTSIKYDIPKSSQVTIKVYDILGKEVFSYNEYKLAGSYEVKFDGSNLASGMYFYSLETTGYKDTKKMVLLK
;
A
#
# COMPACT_ATOMS: atom_id res chain seq x y z
N GLU A 1 13.31 6.94 0.25
CA GLU A 1 13.66 8.29 -0.24
C GLU A 1 14.46 8.17 -1.51
N LYS A 2 14.12 8.91 -2.58
CA LYS A 2 15.04 9.35 -3.64
C LYS A 2 14.29 10.31 -4.57
N SER A 3 14.95 11.40 -4.92
CA SER A 3 14.46 12.52 -5.74
C SER A 3 13.69 12.05 -6.97
N ARG A 4 12.64 12.80 -7.35
CA ARG A 4 11.96 12.59 -8.64
C ARG A 4 13.03 12.67 -9.73
N ALA A 5 13.33 11.55 -10.38
CA ALA A 5 14.21 11.53 -11.55
C ALA A 5 13.64 12.51 -12.58
N ASN A 6 14.49 13.29 -13.24
CA ASN A 6 14.03 14.23 -14.24
C ASN A 6 13.70 13.50 -15.56
N LEU A 7 12.91 14.12 -16.42
CA LEU A 7 12.43 13.51 -17.67
C LEU A 7 13.58 12.96 -18.55
N SER A 8 14.70 13.67 -18.60
CA SER A 8 15.89 13.26 -19.34
C SER A 8 16.47 11.92 -18.87
N GLN A 9 16.49 11.65 -17.56
CA GLN A 9 17.00 10.39 -17.02
C GLN A 9 16.14 9.19 -17.45
N TYR A 10 14.84 9.40 -17.61
CA TYR A 10 13.98 8.34 -18.12
C TYR A 10 14.18 8.06 -19.61
N TYR A 11 14.42 9.08 -20.44
CA TYR A 11 14.77 8.85 -21.85
C TYR A 11 16.10 8.10 -21.99
N THR A 12 17.11 8.45 -21.17
CA THR A 12 18.37 7.68 -21.12
C THR A 12 18.11 6.21 -20.75
N LEU A 13 17.25 5.97 -19.77
CA LEU A 13 16.87 4.61 -19.35
C LEU A 13 16.13 3.85 -20.45
N GLN A 14 15.24 4.50 -21.20
CA GLN A 14 14.56 3.90 -22.35
C GLN A 14 15.53 3.53 -23.47
N GLY A 15 16.50 4.39 -23.77
CA GLY A 15 17.56 4.11 -24.74
C GLY A 15 18.39 2.89 -24.32
N TYR A 16 18.78 2.82 -23.05
CA TYR A 16 19.50 1.67 -22.48
C TYR A 16 18.74 0.36 -22.70
N TYR A 17 17.46 0.31 -22.34
CA TYR A 17 16.66 -0.90 -22.52
C TYR A 17 16.36 -1.23 -23.98
N THR A 18 16.24 -0.22 -24.85
CA THR A 18 16.09 -0.43 -26.30
C THR A 18 17.33 -1.12 -26.89
N ASN A 19 18.53 -0.73 -26.45
CA ASN A 19 19.78 -1.35 -26.87
C ASN A 19 19.84 -2.83 -26.45
N ILE A 20 19.42 -3.16 -25.23
CA ILE A 20 19.33 -4.57 -24.79
C ILE A 20 18.31 -5.33 -25.62
N GLN A 21 17.11 -4.77 -25.82
CA GLN A 21 16.02 -5.40 -26.56
C GLN A 21 16.43 -5.77 -28.00
N ASN A 22 17.23 -4.93 -28.66
CA ASN A 22 17.62 -5.10 -30.05
C ASN A 22 18.93 -5.88 -30.24
N ASN A 23 19.68 -6.17 -29.18
CA ASN A 23 20.95 -6.86 -29.27
C ASN A 23 20.78 -8.38 -29.07
N SER A 24 20.98 -9.14 -30.14
CA SER A 24 20.86 -10.61 -30.15
C SER A 24 21.93 -11.34 -29.32
N ALA A 25 22.96 -10.65 -28.82
CA ALA A 25 23.91 -11.21 -27.87
C ALA A 25 23.29 -11.49 -26.49
N TYR A 26 22.16 -10.85 -26.15
CA TYR A 26 21.44 -11.10 -24.91
C TYR A 26 20.43 -12.24 -25.06
N PRO A 27 20.23 -13.06 -24.01
CA PRO A 27 19.17 -14.07 -23.97
C PRO A 27 17.78 -13.46 -24.23
N ASN A 28 16.89 -14.23 -24.86
CA ASN A 28 15.52 -13.79 -25.16
C ASN A 28 14.78 -13.29 -23.90
N THR A 29 14.95 -13.96 -22.77
CA THR A 29 14.35 -13.54 -21.48
C THR A 29 14.85 -12.17 -21.03
N THR A 30 16.14 -11.87 -21.21
CA THR A 30 16.73 -10.56 -20.91
C THR A 30 16.16 -9.47 -21.82
N ARG A 31 15.99 -9.78 -23.11
CA ARG A 31 15.42 -8.87 -24.11
C ARG A 31 13.95 -8.57 -23.81
N GLU A 32 13.18 -9.57 -23.40
CA GLU A 32 11.78 -9.41 -22.98
C GLU A 32 11.66 -8.59 -21.69
N LEU A 33 12.54 -8.82 -20.71
CA LEU A 33 12.59 -8.01 -19.48
C LEU A 33 12.95 -6.55 -19.78
N SER A 34 13.89 -6.30 -20.70
CA SER A 34 14.23 -4.93 -21.11
C SER A 34 13.05 -4.22 -21.79
N GLU A 35 12.27 -4.94 -22.60
CA GLU A 35 11.06 -4.39 -23.22
C GLU A 35 10.04 -3.97 -22.15
N ASP A 36 9.81 -4.81 -21.13
CA ASP A 36 8.91 -4.48 -20.02
C ASP A 36 9.41 -3.31 -19.16
N PHE A 37 10.71 -3.25 -18.84
CA PHE A 37 11.27 -2.13 -18.07
C PHE A 37 11.24 -0.81 -18.83
N LYS A 38 11.42 -0.84 -20.16
CA LYS A 38 11.23 0.33 -21.03
C LYS A 38 9.81 0.88 -20.89
N ILE A 39 8.79 0.03 -20.95
CA ILE A 39 7.38 0.46 -20.83
C ILE A 39 7.09 1.00 -19.43
N LYS A 40 7.56 0.31 -18.37
CA LYS A 40 7.42 0.80 -16.98
C LYS A 40 8.06 2.15 -16.73
N SER A 41 9.13 2.49 -17.46
CA SER A 41 9.73 3.82 -17.38
C SER A 41 8.79 4.92 -17.91
N LYS A 42 7.98 4.64 -18.94
CA LYS A 42 6.95 5.56 -19.47
C LYS A 42 5.85 5.79 -18.43
N VAL A 43 5.43 4.70 -17.77
CA VAL A 43 4.45 4.77 -16.66
C VAL A 43 4.95 5.69 -15.53
N LYS A 44 6.24 5.61 -15.17
CA LYS A 44 6.83 6.48 -14.14
C LYS A 44 6.91 7.95 -14.54
N GLN A 45 6.88 8.26 -15.85
CA GLN A 45 6.79 9.62 -16.38
C GLN A 45 5.33 10.12 -16.50
N PHE A 46 4.34 9.35 -16.04
CA PHE A 46 2.92 9.60 -16.28
C PHE A 46 2.52 9.58 -17.76
N ASN A 47 3.34 8.99 -18.63
CA ASN A 47 3.01 8.77 -20.03
C ASN A 47 2.26 7.43 -20.18
N ILE A 48 1.01 7.42 -19.71
CA ILE A 48 0.20 6.20 -19.56
C ILE A 48 -0.35 5.70 -20.90
N GLU A 49 -0.79 6.61 -21.77
CA GLU A 49 -1.36 6.26 -23.09
C GLU A 49 -0.35 5.53 -23.98
N GLU A 50 0.90 6.02 -24.02
CA GLU A 50 1.95 5.36 -24.80
C GLU A 50 2.30 3.99 -24.22
N ALA A 51 2.31 3.84 -22.89
CA ALA A 51 2.54 2.55 -22.25
C ALA A 51 1.40 1.55 -22.51
N ILE A 52 0.14 2.01 -22.57
CA ILE A 52 -1.02 1.19 -22.97
C ILE A 52 -0.85 0.72 -24.42
N SER A 53 -0.47 1.63 -25.33
CA SER A 53 -0.24 1.31 -26.75
C SER A 53 0.89 0.28 -26.94
N ASP A 54 1.98 0.41 -26.19
CA ASP A 54 3.08 -0.55 -26.23
C ASP A 54 2.62 -1.95 -25.79
N TYR A 55 1.90 -2.04 -24.65
CA TYR A 55 1.39 -3.34 -24.19
C TYR A 55 0.33 -3.92 -25.12
N GLU A 56 -0.50 -3.09 -25.76
CA GLU A 56 -1.42 -3.57 -26.78
C GLU A 56 -0.68 -4.20 -27.97
N THR A 57 0.36 -3.53 -28.46
CA THR A 57 1.18 -4.06 -29.55
C THR A 57 1.82 -5.39 -29.18
N ILE A 58 2.34 -5.53 -27.95
CA ILE A 58 2.89 -6.79 -27.47
C ILE A 58 1.82 -7.88 -27.43
N TYR A 59 0.62 -7.58 -26.92
CA TYR A 59 -0.48 -8.54 -26.86
C TYR A 59 -0.88 -9.04 -28.25
N GLN A 60 -1.08 -8.14 -29.21
CA GLN A 60 -1.49 -8.49 -30.56
C GLN A 60 -0.47 -9.39 -31.26
N ASN A 61 0.83 -9.19 -31.02
CA ASN A 61 1.90 -9.99 -31.62
C ASN A 61 2.19 -11.31 -30.87
N ASN A 62 1.60 -11.52 -29.69
CA ASN A 62 1.92 -12.65 -28.80
C ASN A 62 0.66 -13.33 -28.25
N GLN A 63 -0.42 -13.32 -29.02
CA GLN A 63 -1.67 -13.98 -28.66
C GLN A 63 -1.39 -15.45 -28.30
N ASN A 64 -1.95 -15.91 -27.18
CA ASN A 64 -1.85 -17.30 -26.69
C ASN A 64 -0.52 -17.72 -26.04
N ASN A 65 0.39 -16.79 -25.71
CA ASN A 65 1.57 -17.10 -24.91
C ASN A 65 1.67 -16.25 -23.63
N ALA A 66 2.62 -16.60 -22.75
CA ALA A 66 2.81 -15.91 -21.47
C ALA A 66 3.14 -14.42 -21.62
N LYS A 67 3.85 -14.04 -22.69
CA LYS A 67 4.20 -12.65 -23.00
C LYS A 67 2.97 -11.83 -23.37
N GLY A 68 2.08 -12.38 -24.21
CA GLY A 68 0.80 -11.75 -24.53
C GLY A 68 -0.11 -11.59 -23.32
N ILE A 69 -0.20 -12.63 -22.47
CA ILE A 69 -0.96 -12.59 -21.22
C ILE A 69 -0.42 -11.50 -20.27
N HIS A 70 0.89 -11.42 -20.09
CA HIS A 70 1.54 -10.38 -19.28
C HIS A 70 1.22 -8.98 -19.80
N ALA A 71 1.29 -8.77 -21.11
CA ALA A 71 0.99 -7.49 -21.73
C ALA A 71 -0.48 -7.09 -21.56
N LEU A 72 -1.42 -8.02 -21.78
CA LEU A 72 -2.85 -7.80 -21.59
C LEU A 72 -3.18 -7.39 -20.14
N ILE A 73 -2.59 -8.07 -19.16
CA ILE A 73 -2.74 -7.75 -17.74
C ILE A 73 -2.27 -6.32 -17.43
N ASN A 74 -1.08 -5.95 -17.90
CA ASN A 74 -0.54 -4.62 -17.62
C ASN A 74 -1.33 -3.52 -18.36
N LYS A 75 -1.74 -3.76 -19.62
CA LYS A 75 -2.59 -2.85 -20.40
C LYS A 75 -3.88 -2.51 -19.64
N PHE A 76 -4.66 -3.51 -19.24
CA PHE A 76 -5.90 -3.28 -18.50
C PHE A 76 -5.67 -2.60 -17.15
N SER A 77 -4.56 -2.93 -16.48
CA SER A 77 -4.18 -2.27 -15.23
C SER A 77 -3.93 -0.77 -15.43
N LEU A 78 -3.26 -0.39 -16.53
CA LEU A 78 -3.01 1.01 -16.88
C LEU A 78 -4.26 1.74 -17.35
N GLN A 79 -5.14 1.11 -18.13
CA GLN A 79 -6.41 1.70 -18.58
C GLN A 79 -7.30 2.11 -17.40
N ARG A 80 -7.34 1.32 -16.33
CA ARG A 80 -8.07 1.66 -15.09
C ARG A 80 -7.43 2.81 -14.32
N ILE A 81 -6.11 3.00 -14.42
CA ILE A 81 -5.43 4.15 -13.83
C ILE A 81 -5.80 5.41 -14.63
N ALA A 82 -5.81 5.32 -15.96
CA ALA A 82 -6.18 6.42 -16.85
C ALA A 82 -7.65 6.86 -16.69
N SER A 83 -8.57 5.94 -16.39
CA SER A 83 -9.99 6.26 -16.20
C SER A 83 -10.34 6.95 -14.88
N GLY A 84 -9.37 7.13 -13.96
CA GLY A 84 -9.63 7.76 -12.66
C GLY A 84 -10.40 6.89 -11.66
N ASP A 85 -10.80 5.66 -12.04
CA ASP A 85 -11.49 4.68 -11.18
C ASP A 85 -10.55 3.96 -10.20
N ALA A 86 -9.42 4.57 -9.86
CA ALA A 86 -8.45 4.06 -8.91
C ALA A 86 -8.62 4.78 -7.57
N PRO A 87 -9.23 4.15 -6.54
CA PRO A 87 -9.31 4.74 -5.21
C PRO A 87 -7.90 5.00 -4.69
N ASN A 88 -7.66 6.26 -4.29
CA ASN A 88 -6.41 6.80 -3.77
C ASN A 88 -5.58 5.76 -2.97
N GLY A 89 -4.55 5.18 -3.59
CA GLY A 89 -3.73 4.10 -3.00
C GLY A 89 -2.97 3.28 -4.04
N SER A 90 -2.01 3.90 -4.72
CA SER A 90 -1.43 3.49 -6.01
C SER A 90 -0.45 2.29 -6.02
N THR A 91 -0.50 1.37 -5.05
CA THR A 91 0.36 0.16 -5.07
C THR A 91 -0.38 -1.12 -4.69
N LEU A 92 -1.32 -1.07 -3.74
CA LEU A 92 -2.05 -2.25 -3.25
C LEU A 92 -3.08 -2.78 -4.26
N LYS A 93 -3.69 -1.92 -5.09
CA LYS A 93 -4.65 -2.35 -6.12
C LYS A 93 -4.01 -2.91 -7.40
N TYR A 94 -2.71 -2.65 -7.64
CA TYR A 94 -2.02 -3.18 -8.82
C TYR A 94 -1.91 -4.72 -8.75
N THR A 95 -1.61 -5.26 -7.57
CA THR A 95 -1.49 -6.70 -7.34
C THR A 95 -2.86 -7.38 -7.36
N GLU A 96 -3.89 -6.80 -6.73
CA GLU A 96 -5.24 -7.36 -6.71
C GLU A 96 -5.92 -7.36 -8.10
N HIS A 97 -5.72 -6.30 -8.89
CA HIS A 97 -6.23 -6.27 -10.28
C HIS A 97 -5.48 -7.24 -11.19
N LYS A 98 -4.15 -7.39 -11.02
CA LYS A 98 -3.37 -8.41 -11.72
C LYS A 98 -3.86 -9.82 -11.40
N LEU A 99 -4.18 -10.12 -10.14
CA LEU A 99 -4.76 -11.39 -9.72
C LEU A 99 -6.17 -11.61 -10.28
N GLY A 100 -6.99 -10.55 -10.35
CA GLY A 100 -8.32 -10.60 -10.95
C GLY A 100 -8.29 -10.90 -12.45
N ILE A 101 -7.38 -10.28 -13.21
CA ILE A 101 -7.23 -10.56 -14.64
C ILE A 101 -6.60 -11.94 -14.86
N LEU A 102 -5.60 -12.30 -14.07
CA LEU A 102 -5.00 -13.64 -14.13
C LEU A 102 -6.03 -14.72 -13.80
N SER A 103 -6.96 -14.46 -12.87
CA SER A 103 -8.08 -15.35 -12.56
C SER A 103 -9.01 -15.55 -13.76
N LEU A 104 -9.36 -14.46 -14.47
CA LEU A 104 -10.18 -14.53 -15.68
C LEU A 104 -9.50 -15.31 -16.82
N ILE A 105 -8.17 -15.18 -16.95
CA ILE A 105 -7.39 -15.85 -18.01
C ILE A 105 -7.14 -17.33 -17.67
N THR A 106 -6.87 -17.63 -16.40
CA THR A 106 -6.52 -19.00 -15.97
C THR A 106 -7.72 -19.86 -15.60
N GLY A 107 -8.91 -19.26 -15.47
CA GLY A 107 -10.11 -19.94 -14.99
C GLY A 107 -10.02 -20.38 -13.52
N LYS A 108 -8.98 -19.97 -12.80
CA LYS A 108 -8.78 -20.27 -11.37
C LYS A 108 -9.15 -19.05 -10.55
N ASP A 109 -9.87 -19.23 -9.45
CA ASP A 109 -10.12 -18.14 -8.50
C ASP A 109 -8.84 -17.85 -7.71
N LEU A 110 -8.05 -16.90 -8.21
CA LEU A 110 -6.80 -16.45 -7.59
C LEU A 110 -7.05 -15.30 -6.60
N LYS A 111 -8.28 -14.80 -6.49
CA LYS A 111 -8.65 -13.78 -5.50
C LYS A 111 -8.67 -14.40 -4.10
N ASN A 112 -9.06 -15.67 -3.98
CA ASN A 112 -9.20 -16.35 -2.69
C ASN A 112 -7.90 -16.90 -2.09
N ASN A 113 -6.79 -16.89 -2.84
CA ASN A 113 -5.44 -17.10 -2.27
C ASN A 113 -4.78 -15.80 -1.82
N SER A 114 -5.53 -14.69 -1.79
CA SER A 114 -5.12 -13.40 -1.20
C SER A 114 -5.55 -13.30 0.26
N THR A 115 -5.35 -14.33 1.08
CA THR A 115 -5.55 -14.26 2.53
C THR A 115 -4.49 -13.40 3.25
N ALA A 116 -3.91 -12.39 2.59
CA ALA A 116 -2.91 -11.49 3.18
C ALA A 116 -2.86 -10.03 2.66
N ILE A 117 -3.65 -9.58 1.66
CA ILE A 117 -3.41 -8.24 1.03
C ILE A 117 -4.64 -7.29 0.98
N ASN A 118 -5.66 -7.49 1.81
CA ASN A 118 -6.67 -6.43 2.02
C ASN A 118 -6.99 -6.20 3.49
N ASN A 119 -5.94 -6.03 4.29
CA ASN A 119 -6.06 -5.58 5.69
C ASN A 119 -5.72 -4.09 5.84
N GLN A 120 -5.82 -3.30 4.76
CA GLN A 120 -5.72 -1.85 4.86
C GLN A 120 -7.04 -1.32 5.42
N PRO A 121 -7.03 -0.59 6.56
CA PRO A 121 -8.25 -0.06 7.11
C PRO A 121 -8.93 0.95 6.18
N ASN A 122 -10.25 0.92 6.11
CA ASN A 122 -11.02 1.87 5.28
C ASN A 122 -11.35 3.18 6.01
N GLN A 123 -11.17 3.22 7.33
CA GLN A 123 -11.46 4.38 8.17
C GLN A 123 -10.48 4.47 9.34
N PHE A 124 -10.37 5.67 9.93
CA PHE A 124 -9.70 5.82 11.21
C PHE A 124 -10.50 5.08 12.27
N ARG A 125 -9.83 4.34 13.16
CA ARG A 125 -10.50 3.64 14.25
C ARG A 125 -9.57 3.50 15.44
N LEU A 126 -10.04 3.87 16.62
CA LEU A 126 -9.43 3.44 17.87
C LEU A 126 -10.15 2.18 18.34
N HIS A 127 -9.40 1.15 18.72
CA HIS A 127 -9.99 -0.07 19.28
C HIS A 127 -10.01 0.01 20.80
N GLN A 128 -10.89 -0.79 21.41
CA GLN A 128 -10.82 -1.00 22.86
C GLN A 128 -9.46 -1.62 23.19
N ASN A 129 -8.78 -1.09 24.20
CA ASN A 129 -7.52 -1.65 24.66
C ASN A 129 -7.75 -3.09 25.15
N TYR A 130 -6.76 -3.96 24.95
CA TYR A 130 -6.82 -5.34 25.43
C TYR A 130 -5.51 -5.74 26.13
N PRO A 131 -5.59 -6.36 27.32
CA PRO A 131 -6.80 -6.61 28.12
C PRO A 131 -7.46 -5.32 28.63
N ASN A 132 -8.74 -5.36 28.97
CA ASN A 132 -9.43 -4.29 29.72
C ASN A 132 -10.54 -4.91 30.59
N PRO A 133 -10.48 -4.82 31.93
CA PRO A 133 -9.43 -4.18 32.73
C PRO A 133 -8.04 -4.80 32.54
N PHE A 134 -6.96 -4.05 32.81
CA PHE A 134 -5.58 -4.48 32.58
C PHE A 134 -4.71 -4.39 33.84
N ASN A 135 -3.64 -5.19 33.91
CA ASN A 135 -2.66 -5.19 35.01
C ASN A 135 -1.25 -5.61 34.54
N PRO A 136 -0.21 -4.78 34.72
CA PRO A 136 -0.23 -3.33 34.60
C PRO A 136 -0.12 -2.88 33.13
N THR A 137 -0.05 -3.81 32.18
CA THR A 137 0.16 -3.53 30.77
C THR A 137 -1.08 -3.83 29.93
N THR A 138 -1.28 -3.03 28.88
CA THR A 138 -2.31 -3.23 27.87
C THR A 138 -1.80 -2.82 26.51
N SER A 139 -2.44 -3.30 25.46
CA SER A 139 -2.22 -2.87 24.10
C SER A 139 -3.34 -1.97 23.61
N ILE A 140 -2.98 -0.83 23.01
CA ILE A 140 -3.88 0.10 22.34
C ILE A 140 -3.73 -0.11 20.84
N LYS A 141 -4.75 -0.71 20.22
CA LYS A 141 -4.80 -0.93 18.76
C LYS A 141 -5.52 0.21 18.07
N TYR A 142 -5.02 0.61 16.91
CA TYR A 142 -5.65 1.64 16.09
C TYR A 142 -5.39 1.42 14.61
N ASP A 143 -6.30 1.94 13.80
CA ASP A 143 -6.30 1.83 12.35
C ASP A 143 -6.22 3.22 11.72
N ILE A 144 -5.40 3.35 10.68
CA ILE A 144 -5.35 4.56 9.84
C ILE A 144 -5.50 4.20 8.35
N PRO A 145 -6.45 4.83 7.63
CA PRO A 145 -6.74 4.47 6.24
C PRO A 145 -5.80 5.14 5.23
N LYS A 146 -5.10 6.19 5.67
CA LYS A 146 -4.16 6.98 4.88
C LYS A 146 -2.97 7.37 5.77
N SER A 147 -1.83 7.63 5.15
CA SER A 147 -0.65 8.10 5.88
C SER A 147 -0.98 9.38 6.65
N SER A 148 -0.61 9.45 7.92
CA SER A 148 -0.99 10.53 8.82
C SER A 148 -0.01 10.66 9.98
N GLN A 149 0.12 11.88 10.51
CA GLN A 149 0.69 12.06 11.85
C GLN A 149 -0.31 11.53 12.87
N VAL A 150 0.11 10.55 13.67
CA VAL A 150 -0.71 9.91 14.69
C VAL A 150 -0.20 10.29 16.06
N THR A 151 -1.10 10.73 16.93
CA THR A 151 -0.82 10.96 18.34
C THR A 151 -1.76 10.12 19.21
N ILE A 152 -1.19 9.23 20.02
CA ILE A 152 -1.89 8.49 21.07
C ILE A 152 -1.57 9.16 22.41
N LYS A 153 -2.59 9.56 23.16
CA LYS A 153 -2.43 10.12 24.52
C LYS A 153 -3.24 9.33 25.52
N VAL A 154 -2.78 9.30 26.77
CA VAL A 154 -3.51 8.76 27.92
C VAL A 154 -3.63 9.84 28.98
N TYR A 155 -4.81 9.93 29.57
CA TYR A 155 -5.19 10.88 30.61
C TYR A 155 -5.77 10.17 31.83
N ASP A 156 -5.52 10.72 33.01
CA ASP A 156 -6.28 10.35 34.22
C ASP A 156 -7.67 11.00 34.24
N ILE A 157 -8.47 10.71 35.27
CA ILE A 157 -9.83 11.25 35.43
C ILE A 157 -9.89 12.78 35.59
N LEU A 158 -8.76 13.42 35.94
CA LEU A 158 -8.64 14.87 36.08
C LEU A 158 -8.20 15.53 34.76
N GLY A 159 -7.98 14.73 33.71
CA GLY A 159 -7.51 15.20 32.41
C GLY A 159 -6.01 15.44 32.35
N LYS A 160 -5.24 15.02 33.34
CA LYS A 160 -3.77 15.12 33.30
C LYS A 160 -3.22 14.07 32.34
N GLU A 161 -2.41 14.50 31.38
CA GLU A 161 -1.68 13.61 30.48
C GLU A 161 -0.65 12.79 31.26
N VAL A 162 -0.72 11.47 31.13
CA VAL A 162 0.21 10.52 31.77
C VAL A 162 1.04 9.72 30.76
N PHE A 163 0.68 9.78 29.48
CA PHE A 163 1.43 9.15 28.39
C PHE A 163 1.11 9.83 27.05
N SER A 164 2.11 9.92 26.17
CA SER A 164 1.98 10.44 24.82
C SER A 164 2.92 9.70 23.87
N TYR A 165 2.39 9.30 22.73
CA TYR A 165 3.12 8.65 21.64
C TYR A 165 2.75 9.37 20.34
N ASN A 166 3.76 9.87 19.61
CA ASN A 166 3.55 10.67 18.41
C ASN A 166 4.49 10.20 17.29
N GLU A 167 3.91 9.71 16.18
CA GLU A 167 4.69 9.22 15.04
C GLU A 167 3.95 9.42 13.71
N TYR A 168 4.70 9.63 12.64
CA TYR A 168 4.16 9.58 11.29
C TYR A 168 4.04 8.11 10.85
N LYS A 169 2.83 7.68 10.49
CA LYS A 169 2.56 6.29 10.06
C LYS A 169 1.97 6.26 8.65
N LEU A 170 2.26 5.19 7.92
CA LEU A 170 1.62 4.88 6.63
C LEU A 170 0.24 4.26 6.86
N ALA A 171 -0.60 4.12 5.83
CA ALA A 171 -1.88 3.43 6.00
C ALA A 171 -1.69 2.00 6.53
N GLY A 172 -2.45 1.62 7.55
CA GLY A 172 -2.33 0.32 8.20
C GLY A 172 -2.95 0.27 9.60
N SER A 173 -2.90 -0.93 10.20
CA SER A 173 -3.26 -1.17 11.59
C SER A 173 -2.00 -1.25 12.44
N TYR A 174 -2.03 -0.61 13.61
CA TYR A 174 -0.90 -0.46 14.51
C TYR A 174 -1.31 -0.74 15.95
N GLU A 175 -0.30 -0.97 16.79
CA GLU A 175 -0.47 -1.24 18.21
C GLU A 175 0.61 -0.49 18.99
N VAL A 176 0.19 0.17 20.07
CA VAL A 176 1.07 0.79 21.05
C VAL A 176 0.86 0.08 22.38
N LYS A 177 1.94 -0.36 23.01
CA LYS A 177 1.91 -0.90 24.37
C LYS A 177 1.88 0.26 25.37
N PHE A 178 1.01 0.14 26.36
CA PHE A 178 0.92 1.05 27.48
C PHE A 178 1.21 0.29 28.77
N ASP A 179 2.10 0.85 29.59
CA ASP A 179 2.48 0.32 30.90
C ASP A 179 2.07 1.31 31.99
N GLY A 180 1.10 0.89 32.82
CA GLY A 180 0.56 1.64 33.94
C GLY A 180 1.21 1.33 35.29
N SER A 181 2.37 0.66 35.34
CA SER A 181 2.97 0.20 36.61
C SER A 181 3.18 1.30 37.67
N ASN A 182 3.46 2.52 37.20
CA ASN A 182 3.70 3.72 38.03
C ASN A 182 2.44 4.56 38.27
N LEU A 183 1.27 4.06 37.88
CA LEU A 183 -0.02 4.73 38.03
C LEU A 183 -0.87 4.02 39.09
N ALA A 184 -1.83 4.76 39.67
CA ALA A 184 -2.78 4.20 40.62
C ALA A 184 -3.88 3.38 39.92
N SER A 185 -4.44 2.37 40.59
CA SER A 185 -5.63 1.69 40.08
C SER A 185 -6.76 2.68 39.85
N GLY A 186 -7.47 2.55 38.73
CA GLY A 186 -8.53 3.49 38.41
C GLY A 186 -8.89 3.53 36.93
N MET A 187 -9.75 4.49 36.59
CA MET A 187 -10.19 4.76 35.23
C MET A 187 -9.25 5.76 34.56
N TYR A 188 -8.91 5.47 33.31
CA TYR A 188 -8.12 6.33 32.44
C TYR A 188 -8.83 6.49 31.10
N PHE A 189 -8.52 7.58 30.40
CA PHE A 189 -8.99 7.83 29.04
C PHE A 189 -7.80 7.83 28.10
N TYR A 190 -7.96 7.31 26.89
CA TYR A 190 -6.95 7.38 25.86
C TYR A 190 -7.55 7.79 24.53
N SER A 191 -6.80 8.55 23.75
CA SER A 191 -7.27 9.13 22.51
C SER A 191 -6.32 8.91 21.35
N LEU A 192 -6.90 8.68 20.17
CA LEU A 192 -6.24 8.74 18.87
C LEU A 192 -6.53 10.09 18.25
N GLU A 193 -5.49 10.88 18.00
CA GLU A 193 -5.58 12.20 17.36
C GLU A 193 -4.79 12.18 16.04
N THR A 194 -5.43 12.62 14.96
CA THR A 194 -4.82 12.89 13.65
C THR A 194 -5.42 14.17 13.06
N THR A 195 -4.94 14.61 11.89
CA THR A 195 -5.51 15.78 11.21
C THR A 195 -6.98 15.55 10.84
N GLY A 196 -7.90 16.20 11.57
CA GLY A 196 -9.34 16.14 11.31
C GLY A 196 -10.06 14.90 11.88
N TYR A 197 -9.39 14.08 12.71
CA TYR A 197 -10.01 12.94 13.40
C TYR A 197 -9.53 12.85 14.84
N LYS A 198 -10.48 12.66 15.76
CA LYS A 198 -10.22 12.37 17.17
C LYS A 198 -11.22 11.35 17.68
N ASP A 199 -10.72 10.27 18.27
CA ASP A 199 -11.54 9.25 18.94
C ASP A 199 -10.94 8.97 20.32
N THR A 200 -11.80 8.75 21.32
CA THR A 200 -11.40 8.60 22.72
C THR A 200 -12.15 7.44 23.35
N LYS A 201 -11.44 6.62 24.12
CA LYS A 201 -11.97 5.48 24.85
C LYS A 201 -11.51 5.48 26.29
N LYS A 202 -12.23 4.75 27.13
CA LYS A 202 -11.89 4.54 28.54
C LYS A 202 -11.22 3.18 28.72
N MET A 203 -10.35 3.09 29.72
CA MET A 203 -9.72 1.84 30.17
C MET A 203 -9.64 1.83 31.69
N VAL A 204 -9.51 0.63 32.27
CA VAL A 204 -9.47 0.41 33.72
C VAL A 204 -8.19 -0.32 34.10
N LEU A 205 -7.34 0.33 34.89
CA LEU A 205 -6.15 -0.28 35.49
C LEU A 205 -6.55 -0.95 36.80
N LEU A 206 -6.26 -2.24 36.91
CA LEU A 206 -6.33 -3.01 38.15
C LEU A 206 -4.91 -3.31 38.62
N LYS A 207 -4.68 -3.13 39.92
CA LYS A 207 -3.44 -3.50 40.61
C LYS A 207 -3.81 -4.35 41.81
#